data_AF-A0A2N2MLB5-F1
#
_entry.id   AF-A0A2N2MLB5-F1
#
_cell.length_a   1.000
_cell.length_b   1.000
_cell.length_c   1.000
_cell.angle_alpha   90.00
_cell.angle_beta   90.00
_cell.angle_gamma   90.00
#
_symmetry.space_group_name_H-M   'P 1'
#
loop_
_entity.id
_entity.type
_entity.pdbx_description
1 polymer ?
#
loop_
_entity_poly.entity_id
_entity_poly.type
_entity_poly.pdbx_seq_one_letter_code
_entity_poly.pdbx_strand_id
1 'polypeptide(L)'
;MFSVLRDGADVLYLACHGVLAESGPILFLEDENGKMARIKAEDFVSQLAELEASRLPRLIVLASCESAGKENAGSMAALGPRLAEIGVPAVLAMQGKISMNTVKKFMPVFFKELNRDG
;
A
#
# COMPACT_ATOMS: atom_id res chain seq x y z
N MET A 1 8.24 -10.79 2.83
CA MET A 1 7.16 -10.10 2.08
C MET A 1 7.41 -10.13 0.58
N PHE A 2 8.47 -9.47 0.09
CA PHE A 2 8.70 -9.33 -1.35
C PHE A 2 9.04 -10.64 -2.08
N SER A 3 9.58 -11.64 -1.40
CA SER A 3 9.73 -13.00 -1.95
C SER A 3 8.40 -13.59 -2.38
N VAL A 4 7.36 -13.49 -1.55
CA VAL A 4 5.99 -13.98 -1.86
C VAL A 4 5.39 -13.24 -3.06
N LEU A 5 5.71 -11.96 -3.26
CA LEU A 5 5.24 -11.21 -4.42
C LEU A 5 5.85 -11.70 -5.74
N ARG A 6 7.05 -12.31 -5.71
CA ARG A 6 7.65 -12.94 -6.90
C ARG A 6 6.92 -14.22 -7.29
N ASP A 7 6.31 -14.91 -6.33
CA ASP A 7 5.44 -16.07 -6.60
C ASP A 7 4.09 -15.65 -7.21
N GLY A 8 3.76 -14.36 -7.13
CA GLY A 8 2.55 -13.72 -7.67
C GLY A 8 1.41 -13.63 -6.65
N ALA A 9 0.65 -12.54 -6.71
CA ALA A 9 -0.57 -12.35 -5.93
C ALA A 9 -1.56 -11.46 -6.70
N ASP A 10 -2.83 -11.82 -6.75
CA ASP A 10 -3.86 -10.98 -7.37
C ASP A 10 -4.14 -9.71 -6.55
N VAL A 11 -4.14 -9.85 -5.23
CA VAL A 11 -4.42 -8.78 -4.27
C VAL A 11 -3.32 -8.71 -3.21
N LEU A 12 -2.73 -7.54 -3.05
CA LEU A 12 -1.84 -7.22 -1.94
C LEU A 12 -2.56 -6.31 -0.94
N TYR A 13 -2.87 -6.84 0.24
CA TYR A 13 -3.41 -6.06 1.34
C TYR A 13 -2.33 -5.76 2.37
N LEU A 14 -1.97 -4.48 2.51
CA LEU A 14 -0.94 -4.02 3.43
C LEU A 14 -1.56 -3.20 4.57
N ALA A 15 -1.59 -3.77 5.77
CA ALA A 15 -1.97 -3.09 6.99
C ALA A 15 -0.71 -2.77 7.80
N CYS A 16 -0.39 -1.49 7.94
CA CYS A 16 0.80 -1.03 8.65
C CYS A 16 0.68 0.43 9.07
N HIS A 17 1.62 0.89 9.90
CA HIS A 17 1.76 2.32 10.13
C HIS A 17 2.46 2.98 8.94
N GLY A 18 2.06 4.21 8.66
CA GLY A 18 2.66 5.04 7.62
C GLY A 18 2.70 6.49 8.05
N VAL A 19 3.63 7.24 7.47
CA VAL A 19 3.74 8.68 7.66
C VAL A 19 4.24 9.34 6.37
N LEU A 20 3.67 10.49 6.03
CA LEU A 20 4.24 11.38 5.03
C LEU A 20 5.19 12.37 5.72
N ALA A 21 6.48 12.01 5.76
CA ALA A 21 7.55 12.84 6.30
C ALA A 21 8.10 13.83 5.25
N GLU A 22 8.89 14.81 5.67
CA GLU A 22 9.55 15.75 4.74
C GLU A 22 10.46 15.06 3.74
N SER A 23 11.13 13.98 4.16
CA SER A 23 11.97 13.14 3.30
C SER A 23 11.18 12.21 2.37
N GLY A 24 9.85 12.30 2.36
CA GLY A 24 8.96 11.43 1.59
C GLY A 24 8.19 10.42 2.47
N PRO A 25 7.31 9.60 1.86
CA PRO A 25 6.48 8.65 2.58
C PRO A 25 7.27 7.45 3.11
N ILE A 26 6.96 7.03 4.33
CA ILE A 26 7.61 5.91 5.02
C ILE A 26 6.55 4.94 5.52
N LEU A 27 6.80 3.65 5.32
CA LEU A 27 6.06 2.54 5.92
C LEU A 27 6.86 1.95 7.08
N PHE A 28 6.17 1.58 8.15
CA PHE A 28 6.75 0.84 9.27
C PHE A 28 6.27 -0.60 9.20
N LEU A 29 7.17 -1.50 8.83
CA LEU A 29 6.92 -2.94 8.73
C LEU A 29 7.73 -3.70 9.77
N GLU A 30 7.51 -5.01 9.81
CA GLU A 30 8.30 -5.94 10.62
C GLU A 30 9.38 -6.59 9.75
N ASP A 31 10.62 -6.66 10.25
CA ASP A 31 11.70 -7.42 9.63
C ASP A 31 11.61 -8.92 9.99
N GLU A 32 12.53 -9.72 9.45
CA GLU A 32 12.57 -11.17 9.66
C GLU A 32 12.82 -11.59 11.12
N ASN A 33 13.27 -10.65 11.97
CA ASN A 33 13.52 -10.88 13.40
C ASN A 33 12.40 -10.35 14.29
N GLY A 34 11.26 -9.93 13.71
CA GLY A 34 10.15 -9.36 14.46
C GLY A 34 10.37 -7.91 14.91
N LYS A 35 11.37 -7.21 14.36
CA LYS A 35 11.70 -5.83 14.74
C LYS A 35 11.11 -4.84 13.77
N MET A 36 10.87 -3.62 14.26
CA MET A 36 10.40 -2.53 13.42
C MET A 36 11.46 -2.14 12.38
N ALA A 37 11.05 -2.15 11.12
CA ALA A 37 11.79 -1.71 9.96
C ALA A 37 11.09 -0.53 9.29
N ARG A 38 11.87 0.47 8.87
CA ARG A 38 11.38 1.62 8.12
C ARG A 38 11.67 1.39 6.64
N ILE A 39 10.64 1.35 5.82
CA ILE A 39 10.75 1.20 4.37
C ILE A 39 10.32 2.51 3.71
N LYS A 40 11.17 3.09 2.87
CA LYS A 40 10.76 4.25 2.07
C LYS A 40 9.78 3.79 1.00
N ALA A 41 8.77 4.61 0.72
CA ALA A 41 7.81 4.31 -0.35
C ALA A 41 8.49 4.11 -1.70
N GLU A 42 9.58 4.85 -1.98
CA GLU A 42 10.38 4.67 -3.20
C GLU A 42 10.99 3.27 -3.30
N ASP A 43 11.62 2.78 -2.22
CA ASP A 43 12.20 1.43 -2.20
C ASP A 43 11.11 0.36 -2.40
N PHE A 44 9.94 0.55 -1.78
CA PHE A 44 8.81 -0.35 -1.94
C PHE A 44 8.27 -0.37 -3.38
N VAL A 45 8.12 0.81 -4.00
CA VAL A 45 7.67 0.96 -5.39
C VAL A 45 8.67 0.35 -6.36
N SER A 46 9.98 0.60 -6.17
CA SER A 46 11.05 0.02 -6.99
C SER A 46 11.01 -1.52 -6.98
N GLN A 47 10.81 -2.13 -5.81
CA GLN A 47 10.71 -3.59 -5.72
C GLN A 47 9.49 -4.17 -6.43
N LEU A 48 8.37 -3.44 -6.48
CA LEU A 48 7.21 -3.85 -7.27
C LEU A 48 7.45 -3.64 -8.77
N ALA A 49 8.11 -2.55 -9.16
CA ALA A 49 8.44 -2.25 -10.55
C ALA A 49 9.42 -3.25 -11.18
N GLU A 50 10.20 -3.97 -10.36
CA GLU A 50 11.06 -5.08 -10.79
C GLU A 50 10.29 -6.37 -11.13
N LEU A 51 9.01 -6.48 -10.75
CA LEU A 51 8.20 -7.63 -11.10
C LEU A 51 7.85 -7.62 -12.59
N GLU A 52 7.70 -8.80 -13.17
CA GLU A 52 7.07 -8.91 -14.48
C GLU A 52 5.66 -8.30 -14.43
N ALA A 53 5.22 -7.63 -15.50
CA ALA A 53 3.90 -6.98 -15.52
C ALA A 53 2.75 -7.97 -15.23
N SER A 54 2.90 -9.24 -15.61
CA SER A 54 1.97 -10.34 -15.31
C SER A 54 1.92 -10.74 -13.83
N ARG A 55 2.92 -10.32 -13.04
CA ARG A 55 3.09 -10.62 -11.61
C ARG A 55 2.76 -9.43 -10.71
N LEU A 56 2.56 -8.23 -11.27
CA LEU A 56 2.08 -7.09 -10.50
C LEU A 56 0.68 -7.38 -9.93
N PRO A 57 0.43 -7.07 -8.65
CA PRO A 57 -0.90 -7.20 -8.10
C PRO A 57 -1.91 -6.38 -8.87
N ARG A 58 -3.08 -6.96 -9.14
CA ARG A 58 -4.19 -6.28 -9.81
C ARG A 58 -4.83 -5.24 -8.91
N LEU A 59 -4.78 -5.48 -7.60
CA LEU A 59 -5.23 -4.56 -6.57
C LEU A 59 -4.22 -4.49 -5.42
N ILE A 60 -3.84 -3.26 -5.05
CA ILE A 60 -3.13 -2.99 -3.81
C ILE A 60 -4.03 -2.20 -2.86
N VAL A 61 -4.23 -2.71 -1.65
CA VAL A 61 -4.99 -2.04 -0.59
C VAL A 61 -4.04 -1.62 0.52
N LEU A 62 -3.92 -0.30 0.73
CA LEU A 62 -3.07 0.32 1.74
C LEU A 62 -3.90 0.75 2.94
N ALA A 63 -4.01 -0.11 3.95
CA ALA A 63 -4.51 0.28 5.28
C ALA A 63 -3.40 0.96 6.09
N SER A 64 -2.94 2.09 5.59
CA SER A 64 -1.83 2.86 6.15
C SER A 64 -2.12 4.37 6.06
N CYS A 65 -1.78 5.09 7.13
CA CYS A 65 -2.03 6.52 7.24
C CYS A 65 -1.34 7.29 6.11
N GLU A 66 -2.06 8.26 5.54
CA GLU A 66 -1.55 9.24 4.56
C GLU A 66 -0.98 8.60 3.28
N SER A 67 -1.33 7.34 3.01
CA SER A 67 -0.88 6.59 1.83
C SER A 67 -1.36 7.18 0.51
N ALA A 68 -2.45 7.94 0.50
CA ALA A 68 -2.91 8.72 -0.67
C ALA A 68 -2.49 10.20 -0.62
N GLY A 69 -1.67 10.58 0.36
CA GLY A 69 -1.27 11.96 0.62
C GLY A 69 -2.11 12.60 1.72
N LYS A 70 -2.00 13.93 1.84
CA LYS A 70 -2.80 14.77 2.75
C LYS A 70 -3.73 15.64 1.91
N GLU A 71 -4.90 16.00 2.43
CA GLU A 71 -5.90 16.83 1.73
C GLU A 71 -5.32 18.09 1.06
N ASN A 72 -4.28 18.71 1.64
CA ASN A 72 -3.69 19.97 1.17
C ASN A 72 -2.25 19.85 0.63
N ALA A 73 -1.70 18.64 0.51
CA ALA A 73 -0.34 18.43 0.01
C ALA A 73 -0.38 17.61 -1.29
N GLY A 74 0.37 18.04 -2.32
CA GLY A 74 0.38 17.42 -3.64
C GLY A 74 0.41 15.89 -3.57
N SER A 75 -0.67 15.26 -4.04
CA SER A 75 -0.95 13.83 -3.86
C SER A 75 0.09 12.93 -4.52
N MET A 76 0.78 13.41 -5.56
CA MET A 76 1.72 12.62 -6.35
C MET A 76 2.95 12.11 -5.57
N ALA A 77 3.33 12.79 -4.48
CA ALA A 77 4.45 12.31 -3.65
C ALA A 77 4.08 11.07 -2.81
N ALA A 78 2.78 10.79 -2.63
CA ALA A 78 2.30 9.71 -1.78
C ALA A 78 2.49 8.33 -2.40
N LEU A 79 2.43 7.29 -1.57
CA LEU A 79 2.65 5.91 -2.01
C LEU A 79 1.61 5.45 -3.02
N GLY A 80 0.32 5.77 -2.82
CA GLY A 80 -0.78 5.32 -3.67
C GLY A 80 -0.61 5.72 -5.14
N PRO A 81 -0.46 7.01 -5.45
CA PRO A 81 -0.21 7.47 -6.83
C PRO A 81 1.04 6.88 -7.47
N ARG A 82 2.15 6.74 -6.72
CA ARG A 82 3.38 6.12 -7.24
C ARG A 82 3.19 4.64 -7.63
N LEU A 83 2.33 3.92 -6.93
CA LEU A 83 1.99 2.55 -7.30
C LEU A 83 1.18 2.50 -8.60
N ALA A 84 0.25 3.43 -8.80
CA ALA A 84 -0.48 3.54 -10.06
C ALA A 84 0.46 3.88 -11.24
N GLU A 85 1.46 4.74 -11.02
CA GLU A 85 2.45 5.12 -12.05
C GLU A 85 3.28 3.95 -12.58
N ILE A 86 3.58 2.96 -11.73
CA ILE A 86 4.31 1.74 -12.14
C ILE A 86 3.39 0.69 -12.79
N GLY A 87 2.12 1.02 -13.04
CA GLY A 87 1.19 0.17 -13.76
C GLY A 87 0.33 -0.75 -12.89
N VAL A 88 0.26 -0.53 -11.57
CA VAL A 88 -0.71 -1.24 -10.72
C VAL A 88 -2.13 -0.83 -11.14
N PRO A 89 -3.00 -1.77 -11.59
CA PRO A 89 -4.29 -1.42 -12.18
C PRO A 89 -5.25 -0.70 -11.22
N ALA A 90 -5.23 -1.06 -9.94
CA ALA A 90 -6.07 -0.45 -8.92
C ALA A 90 -5.33 -0.32 -7.58
N VAL A 91 -5.45 0.86 -6.97
CA VAL A 91 -4.85 1.16 -5.65
C VAL A 91 -5.89 1.81 -4.74
N LEU A 92 -6.17 1.19 -3.59
CA LEU A 92 -6.96 1.78 -2.52
C LEU A 92 -6.02 2.33 -1.44
N ALA A 93 -6.07 3.66 -1.23
CA ALA A 93 -5.17 4.35 -0.31
C ALA A 93 -5.92 5.41 0.53
N MET A 94 -5.28 5.91 1.59
CA MET A 94 -5.91 6.77 2.61
C MET A 94 -5.39 8.20 2.54
N GLN A 95 -6.26 9.20 2.33
CA GLN A 95 -5.91 10.64 2.25
C GLN A 95 -5.56 11.29 3.60
N GLY A 96 -5.47 10.49 4.67
CA GLY A 96 -5.20 10.98 6.02
C GLY A 96 -4.95 9.84 6.99
N LYS A 97 -5.02 10.17 8.28
CA LYS A 97 -4.88 9.16 9.33
C LYS A 97 -6.10 8.24 9.34
N ILE A 98 -5.85 6.94 9.42
CA ILE A 98 -6.89 5.92 9.57
C ILE A 98 -6.70 5.18 10.89
N SER A 99 -7.79 4.96 11.63
CA SER A 99 -7.73 4.18 12.86
C SER A 99 -7.81 2.68 12.54
N MET A 100 -7.15 1.85 13.35
CA MET A 100 -7.26 0.39 13.21
C MET A 100 -8.69 -0.11 13.42
N ASN A 101 -9.48 0.58 14.25
CA ASN A 101 -10.91 0.28 14.43
C ASN A 101 -11.70 0.53 13.13
N THR A 102 -11.39 1.60 12.40
CA THR A 102 -11.97 1.88 11.09
C THR A 102 -11.60 0.79 10.09
N VAL A 103 -10.31 0.43 10.00
CA VAL A 103 -9.83 -0.66 9.11
C VAL A 103 -10.56 -1.97 9.42
N LYS A 104 -10.66 -2.34 10.71
CA LYS A 104 -11.34 -3.56 11.16
C LYS A 104 -12.81 -3.63 10.75
N LYS A 105 -13.50 -2.49 10.67
CA LYS A 105 -14.91 -2.41 10.26
C LYS A 105 -15.08 -2.33 8.74
N PHE A 106 -14.23 -1.54 8.08
CA PHE A 106 -14.33 -1.24 6.65
C PHE A 106 -13.87 -2.42 5.79
N MET A 107 -12.73 -3.03 6.10
CA MET A 107 -12.11 -4.03 5.21
C MET A 107 -12.96 -5.28 4.99
N PRO A 108 -13.65 -5.86 6.00
CA PRO A 108 -14.54 -6.99 5.75
C PRO A 108 -15.68 -6.65 4.78
N VAL A 109 -16.23 -5.45 4.88
CA VAL A 109 -17.29 -4.98 3.97
C VAL A 109 -16.71 -4.75 2.58
N PHE A 110 -15.58 -4.04 2.48
CA PHE A 110 -14.91 -3.79 1.21
C PHE A 110 -14.61 -5.09 0.45
N PHE A 111 -13.95 -6.07 1.09
CA PHE A 111 -13.62 -7.33 0.43
C PHE A 111 -14.85 -8.18 0.11
N LYS A 112 -15.91 -8.11 0.93
CA LYS A 112 -17.18 -8.78 0.62
C LYS A 112 -17.81 -8.22 -0.65
N GLU A 113 -17.88 -6.90 -0.78
CA GLU A 113 -18.48 -6.24 -1.94
C GLU A 113 -17.58 -6.37 -3.18
N LEU A 114 -16.26 -6.30 -3.02
CA LEU A 114 -15.29 -6.55 -4.09
C LEU A 114 -15.44 -7.98 -4.65
N ASN A 115 -15.64 -8.98 -3.80
CA ASN A 115 -15.88 -10.35 -4.26
C ASN A 115 -17.24 -10.53 -4.96
N ARG A 116 -18.21 -9.64 -4.71
CA ARG A 116 -19.52 -9.71 -5.35
C ARG A 116 -19.52 -9.07 -6.73
N ASP A 117 -18.91 -7.89 -6.86
CA ASP A 117 -19.09 -7.01 -8.02
C ASP A 117 -17.78 -6.60 -8.72
N GLY A 118 -16.62 -7.03 -8.21
CA GLY A 118 -15.28 -6.58 -8.65
C GLY A 118 -14.59 -7.39 -9.73
#